data_AF-A0A917L0W2-F1
#
_entry.id   AF-A0A917L0W2-F1
#
_cell.length_a   1.000
_cell.length_b   1.000
_cell.length_c   1.000
_cell.angle_alpha   90.00
_cell.angle_beta   90.00
_cell.angle_gamma   90.00
#
_symmetry.space_group_name_H-M   'P 1'
#
loop_
_entity.id
_entity.type
_entity.pdbx_description
1 polymer ?
#
loop_
_entity_poly.entity_id
_entity_poly.type
_entity_poly.pdbx_seq_one_letter_code
_entity_poly.pdbx_strand_id
1 'polypeptide(L)'
;MDALPILEDTGLPYASRHGGHMHACGHDGHTAMLLGAARYLCATRRFRGSVVLIFQPAEEIGRGAGAMLRDALLERFPIRQLFGLHNLPGLAEGVLFCRDGPVMAATADITIRIGGRGGHGGSPHLCTDQILVAAHVLIALQGIIARNIPALRACL
;
A
#
# COMPACT_ATOMS: atom_id res chain seq x y z
N MET A 1 -0.53 6.97 -11.67
CA MET A 1 -0.14 7.85 -10.55
C MET A 1 1.07 7.30 -9.84
N ASP A 2 1.01 6.10 -9.30
CA ASP A 2 2.17 5.28 -8.92
C ASP A 2 1.90 3.82 -9.28
N ALA A 3 2.97 3.05 -9.49
CA ALA A 3 2.94 1.65 -9.91
C ALA A 3 3.92 0.86 -9.04
N LEU A 4 3.92 -0.47 -9.17
CA LEU A 4 4.78 -1.35 -8.41
C LEU A 4 6.00 -1.79 -9.23
N PRO A 5 7.15 -2.07 -8.58
CA PRO A 5 8.37 -2.58 -9.22
C PRO A 5 8.23 -4.08 -9.54
N ILE A 6 7.26 -4.41 -10.38
CA ILE A 6 6.88 -5.76 -10.79
C ILE A 6 6.97 -5.84 -12.31
N LEU A 7 7.64 -6.88 -12.82
CA LEU A 7 7.60 -7.19 -14.24
C LEU A 7 6.19 -7.70 -14.59
N GLU A 8 5.50 -7.01 -15.47
CA GLU A 8 4.16 -7.43 -15.91
C GLU A 8 4.24 -8.69 -16.78
N ASP A 9 3.48 -9.72 -16.41
CA ASP A 9 3.38 -11.00 -17.12
C ASP A 9 1.92 -11.36 -17.44
N THR A 10 1.11 -10.35 -17.78
CA THR A 10 -0.31 -10.52 -18.07
C THR A 10 -0.58 -10.99 -19.50
N GLY A 11 0.35 -10.75 -20.42
CA GLY A 11 0.17 -10.98 -21.86
C GLY A 11 -0.90 -10.11 -22.52
N LEU A 12 -1.42 -9.09 -21.82
CA LEU A 12 -2.48 -8.24 -22.32
C LEU A 12 -1.98 -7.31 -23.44
N PRO A 13 -2.82 -6.97 -24.44
CA PRO A 13 -2.41 -6.09 -25.54
C PRO A 13 -2.05 -4.66 -25.09
N TYR A 14 -2.47 -4.28 -23.90
CA TYR A 14 -2.17 -3.00 -23.25
C TYR A 14 -1.22 -3.14 -22.06
N ALA A 15 -0.48 -4.25 -21.96
CA ALA A 15 0.53 -4.43 -20.94
C ALA A 15 1.54 -3.28 -20.90
N SER A 16 2.14 -3.08 -19.72
CA SER A 16 3.11 -2.05 -19.45
C SER A 16 4.23 -2.04 -20.49
N ARG A 17 4.51 -0.85 -21.03
CA ARG A 17 5.66 -0.59 -21.89
C ARG A 17 6.92 -0.25 -21.11
N HIS A 18 6.80 -0.09 -19.79
CA HIS A 18 7.91 0.21 -18.89
C HIS A 18 8.36 -1.08 -18.21
N GLY A 19 9.48 -1.64 -18.68
CA GLY A 19 10.03 -2.88 -18.13
C GLY A 19 10.20 -2.80 -16.60
N GLY A 20 9.80 -3.87 -15.91
CA GLY A 20 9.88 -3.98 -14.46
C GLY A 20 8.86 -3.14 -13.68
N HIS A 21 7.86 -2.56 -14.35
CA HIS A 21 6.79 -1.80 -13.69
C HIS A 21 5.42 -2.26 -14.13
N MET A 22 4.50 -2.41 -13.18
CA MET A 22 3.12 -2.86 -13.42
C MET A 22 2.16 -2.12 -12.49
N HIS A 23 0.97 -1.75 -13.00
CA HIS A 23 -0.15 -1.31 -12.15
C HIS A 23 -0.85 -2.52 -11.49
N ALA A 24 -0.11 -3.29 -10.71
CA ALA A 24 -0.61 -4.52 -10.09
C ALA A 24 -1.62 -4.29 -8.96
N CYS A 25 -1.78 -3.05 -8.49
CA CYS A 25 -2.78 -2.64 -7.49
C CYS A 25 -4.00 -1.91 -8.10
N GLY A 26 -4.01 -1.70 -9.43
CA GLY A 26 -5.14 -1.09 -10.14
C GLY A 26 -5.25 0.43 -10.04
N HIS A 27 -4.17 1.14 -9.66
CA HIS A 27 -4.15 2.61 -9.55
C HIS A 27 -4.38 3.33 -10.90
N ASP A 28 -4.09 2.67 -12.00
CA ASP A 28 -4.51 3.09 -13.35
C ASP A 28 -6.05 3.09 -13.48
N GLY A 29 -6.70 2.03 -13.05
CA GLY A 29 -8.16 1.91 -12.99
C GLY A 29 -8.78 2.98 -12.10
N HIS A 30 -8.23 3.25 -10.91
CA HIS A 30 -8.70 4.32 -10.03
C HIS A 30 -8.56 5.70 -10.68
N THR A 31 -7.41 5.95 -11.33
CA THR A 31 -7.16 7.19 -12.07
C THR A 31 -8.20 7.37 -13.18
N ALA A 32 -8.45 6.32 -13.98
CA ALA A 32 -9.40 6.34 -15.08
C ALA A 32 -10.84 6.57 -14.59
N MET A 33 -11.26 5.90 -13.52
CA MET A 33 -12.57 6.09 -12.90
C MET A 33 -12.76 7.52 -12.40
N LEU A 34 -11.77 8.10 -11.72
CA LEU A 34 -11.85 9.46 -11.20
C LEU A 34 -11.90 10.50 -12.32
N LEU A 35 -11.13 10.31 -13.40
CA LEU A 35 -11.23 11.14 -14.61
C LEU A 35 -12.59 11.04 -15.29
N GLY A 36 -13.18 9.83 -15.34
CA GLY A 36 -14.54 9.62 -15.84
C GLY A 36 -15.59 10.37 -15.02
N ALA A 37 -15.49 10.28 -13.68
CA ALA A 37 -16.35 11.04 -12.77
C ALA A 37 -16.17 12.54 -12.95
N ALA A 38 -14.94 13.03 -13.07
CA ALA A 38 -14.63 14.44 -13.33
C ALA A 38 -15.32 14.94 -14.61
N ARG A 39 -15.19 14.18 -15.71
CA ARG A 39 -15.83 14.49 -16.99
C ARG A 39 -17.35 14.59 -16.85
N TYR A 40 -17.97 13.61 -16.19
CA TYR A 40 -19.42 13.60 -15.96
C TYR A 40 -19.90 14.77 -15.09
N LEU A 41 -19.21 15.05 -13.99
CA LEU A 41 -19.56 16.13 -13.06
C LEU A 41 -19.40 17.51 -13.72
N CYS A 42 -18.38 17.69 -14.56
CA CYS A 42 -18.17 18.92 -15.32
C CYS A 42 -19.23 19.11 -16.41
N ALA A 43 -19.57 18.04 -17.15
CA ALA A 43 -20.55 18.11 -18.24
C ALA A 43 -21.97 18.36 -17.74
N THR A 44 -22.35 17.76 -16.62
CA THR A 44 -23.73 17.82 -16.13
C THR A 44 -23.96 18.93 -15.12
N ARG A 45 -22.96 19.23 -14.27
CA ARG A 45 -23.08 20.14 -13.12
C ARG A 45 -24.31 19.87 -12.24
N ARG A 46 -24.83 18.63 -12.21
CA ARG A 46 -26.05 18.23 -11.48
C ARG A 46 -25.79 18.00 -9.99
N PHE A 47 -25.18 18.97 -9.31
CA PHE A 47 -24.96 18.95 -7.86
C PHE A 47 -24.85 20.37 -7.31
N ARG A 48 -25.03 20.52 -6.01
CA ARG A 48 -24.82 21.78 -5.30
C ARG A 48 -23.50 21.75 -4.54
N GLY A 49 -22.74 22.84 -4.62
CA GLY A 49 -21.45 22.99 -3.97
C GLY A 49 -20.26 22.69 -4.88
N SER A 50 -19.15 22.29 -4.27
CA SER A 50 -17.87 22.03 -4.92
C SER A 50 -17.41 20.60 -4.69
N VAL A 51 -16.75 20.04 -5.70
CA VAL A 51 -16.10 18.73 -5.62
C VAL A 51 -14.61 18.94 -5.85
N VAL A 52 -13.78 18.34 -5.01
CA VAL A 52 -12.32 18.36 -5.12
C VAL A 52 -11.89 16.96 -5.54
N LEU A 53 -11.20 16.87 -6.68
CA LEU A 53 -10.70 15.60 -7.21
C LEU A 53 -9.24 15.47 -6.79
N ILE A 54 -8.95 14.48 -5.94
CA ILE A 54 -7.61 14.28 -5.37
C ILE A 54 -6.93 13.13 -6.11
N PHE A 55 -5.88 13.47 -6.86
CA PHE A 55 -5.01 12.52 -7.54
C PHE A 55 -3.76 12.30 -6.68
N GLN A 56 -3.84 11.37 -5.72
CA GLN A 56 -2.76 11.11 -4.77
C GLN A 56 -1.62 10.29 -5.42
N PRO A 57 -0.37 10.78 -5.40
CA PRO A 57 0.79 9.98 -5.82
C PRO A 57 1.33 9.12 -4.67
N ALA A 58 2.24 8.19 -4.95
CA ALA A 58 3.10 7.52 -3.94
C ALA A 58 2.34 6.89 -2.75
N GLU A 59 1.23 6.23 -3.04
CA GLU A 59 0.47 5.41 -2.09
C GLU A 59 1.25 4.15 -1.71
N GLU A 60 1.86 3.46 -2.68
CA GLU A 60 2.51 2.15 -2.49
C GLU A 60 3.71 2.20 -1.52
N ILE A 61 4.27 3.38 -1.34
CA ILE A 61 5.38 3.65 -0.41
C ILE A 61 4.95 4.42 0.84
N GLY A 62 3.65 4.65 1.01
CA GLY A 62 3.04 5.31 2.16
C GLY A 62 3.36 6.80 2.31
N ARG A 63 3.77 7.50 1.24
CA ARG A 63 4.25 8.90 1.33
C ARG A 63 3.28 9.94 0.77
N GLY A 64 2.36 9.52 -0.10
CA GLY A 64 1.43 10.36 -0.83
C GLY A 64 0.58 11.29 0.02
N ALA A 65 -0.38 10.70 0.73
CA ALA A 65 -1.35 11.43 1.53
C ALA A 65 -0.66 12.41 2.50
N GLY A 66 0.35 11.93 3.22
CA GLY A 66 1.11 12.76 4.17
C GLY A 66 1.81 13.95 3.52
N ALA A 67 2.36 13.78 2.31
CA ALA A 67 2.96 14.90 1.58
C ALA A 67 1.92 15.93 1.14
N MET A 68 0.76 15.49 0.63
CA MET A 68 -0.31 16.41 0.23
C MET A 68 -0.89 17.18 1.41
N LEU A 69 -1.05 16.51 2.57
CA LEU A 69 -1.49 17.17 3.80
C LEU A 69 -0.50 18.24 4.26
N ARG A 70 0.81 17.96 4.20
CA ARG A 70 1.85 18.95 4.49
C ARG A 70 1.87 20.11 3.48
N ASP A 71 1.43 19.89 2.25
CA ASP A 71 1.21 20.93 1.23
C ASP A 71 -0.17 21.62 1.38
N ALA A 72 -0.70 21.65 2.60
CA ALA A 72 -1.91 22.37 2.99
C ALA A 72 -3.18 21.93 2.22
N LEU A 73 -3.28 20.67 1.77
CA LEU A 73 -4.43 20.19 0.99
C LEU A 73 -5.78 20.54 1.64
N LEU A 74 -5.95 20.26 2.94
CA LEU A 74 -7.22 20.48 3.64
C LEU A 74 -7.48 21.95 4.02
N GLU A 75 -6.43 22.76 4.07
CA GLU A 75 -6.52 24.20 4.34
C GLU A 75 -6.90 24.96 3.06
N ARG A 76 -6.28 24.57 1.94
CA ARG A 76 -6.57 25.11 0.60
C ARG A 76 -7.94 24.69 0.09
N PHE A 77 -8.38 23.50 0.47
CA PHE A 77 -9.66 22.93 0.08
C PHE A 77 -10.43 22.46 1.32
N PRO A 78 -11.43 23.23 1.81
CA PRO A 78 -12.17 22.91 3.03
C PRO A 78 -13.17 21.76 2.78
N ILE A 79 -12.65 20.55 2.68
CA ILE A 79 -13.40 19.32 2.38
C ILE A 79 -14.18 18.88 3.61
N ARG A 80 -15.51 18.78 3.50
CA ARG A 80 -16.40 18.30 4.57
C ARG A 80 -16.48 16.77 4.62
N GLN A 81 -16.37 16.12 3.47
CA GLN A 81 -16.49 14.67 3.32
C GLN A 81 -15.51 14.20 2.26
N LEU A 82 -14.77 13.14 2.57
CA LEU A 82 -13.77 12.54 1.68
C LEU A 82 -14.19 11.11 1.37
N PHE A 83 -14.16 10.76 0.09
CA PHE A 83 -14.54 9.45 -0.40
C PHE A 83 -13.34 8.85 -1.13
N GLY A 84 -13.07 7.58 -0.87
CA GLY A 84 -12.07 6.78 -1.56
C GLY A 84 -12.67 5.44 -1.94
N LEU A 85 -12.11 4.82 -2.98
CA LEU A 85 -12.46 3.47 -3.40
C LEU A 85 -11.19 2.74 -3.82
N HIS A 86 -11.20 1.43 -3.68
CA HIS A 86 -10.14 0.56 -4.15
C HIS A 86 -10.78 -0.64 -4.84
N ASN A 87 -10.14 -1.13 -5.89
CA ASN A 87 -10.57 -2.37 -6.54
C ASN A 87 -10.17 -3.53 -5.63
N LEU A 88 -11.05 -4.50 -5.42
CA LEU A 88 -10.75 -5.65 -4.57
C LEU A 88 -10.75 -6.92 -5.43
N PRO A 89 -9.57 -7.46 -5.80
CA PRO A 89 -9.49 -8.75 -6.49
C PRO A 89 -10.26 -9.82 -5.73
N GLY A 90 -11.14 -10.55 -6.44
CA GLY A 90 -12.00 -11.58 -5.85
C GLY A 90 -13.40 -11.10 -5.43
N LEU A 91 -13.66 -9.79 -5.39
CA LEU A 91 -15.02 -9.27 -5.26
C LEU A 91 -15.74 -9.34 -6.62
N ALA A 92 -17.01 -9.75 -6.61
CA ALA A 92 -17.81 -9.84 -7.83
C ALA A 92 -18.01 -8.46 -8.49
N GLU A 93 -18.03 -8.42 -9.82
CA GLU A 93 -18.28 -7.20 -10.57
C GLU A 93 -19.65 -6.58 -10.21
N GLY A 94 -19.69 -5.24 -10.14
CA GLY A 94 -20.90 -4.49 -9.80
C GLY A 94 -21.23 -4.48 -8.30
N VAL A 95 -20.43 -5.14 -7.46
CA VAL A 95 -20.59 -5.14 -6.01
C VAL A 95 -19.69 -4.08 -5.38
N LEU A 96 -20.27 -3.26 -4.49
CA LEU A 96 -19.54 -2.35 -3.62
C LEU A 96 -19.59 -2.88 -2.19
N PHE A 97 -18.43 -2.97 -1.55
CA PHE A 97 -18.31 -3.33 -0.14
C PHE A 97 -17.93 -2.10 0.68
N CYS A 98 -18.69 -1.84 1.73
CA CYS A 98 -18.44 -0.77 2.70
C CYS A 98 -18.69 -1.31 4.12
N ARG A 99 -17.95 -0.79 5.10
CA ARG A 99 -18.14 -1.10 6.51
C ARG A 99 -17.97 0.15 7.35
N ASP A 100 -18.76 0.27 8.41
CA ASP A 100 -18.56 1.27 9.45
C ASP A 100 -17.42 0.87 10.41
N GLY A 101 -16.50 1.80 10.66
CA GLY A 101 -15.35 1.57 11.54
C GLY A 101 -14.26 0.69 10.90
N PRO A 102 -13.03 0.70 11.47
CA PRO A 102 -11.74 0.36 10.85
C PRO A 102 -11.82 0.06 9.34
N VAL A 103 -11.15 -0.91 8.72
CA VAL A 103 -11.43 -1.51 7.37
C VAL A 103 -10.11 -2.12 6.92
N MET A 104 -9.01 -1.39 7.13
CA MET A 104 -7.65 -1.85 6.94
C MET A 104 -6.89 -1.95 8.27
N ALA A 105 -5.85 -2.78 8.28
CA ALA A 105 -4.88 -2.84 9.38
C ALA A 105 -3.90 -1.65 9.31
N ALA A 106 -3.35 -1.26 10.46
CA ALA A 106 -2.21 -0.36 10.49
C ALA A 106 -0.94 -1.09 10.05
N THR A 107 -0.04 -0.39 9.37
CA THR A 107 1.27 -0.90 8.94
C THR A 107 2.39 -0.08 9.57
N ALA A 108 3.54 -0.73 9.78
CA ALA A 108 4.76 -0.09 10.26
C ALA A 108 5.98 -0.86 9.75
N ASP A 109 7.04 -0.12 9.41
CA ASP A 109 8.31 -0.70 8.99
C ASP A 109 9.29 -0.74 10.16
N ILE A 110 9.96 -1.87 10.34
CA ILE A 110 11.01 -2.06 11.35
C ILE A 110 12.28 -2.51 10.65
N THR A 111 13.39 -1.81 10.93
CA THR A 111 14.73 -2.21 10.47
C THR A 111 15.55 -2.73 11.65
N ILE A 112 16.00 -3.99 11.57
CA ILE A 112 16.87 -4.61 12.58
C ILE A 112 18.28 -4.73 12.00
N ARG A 113 19.27 -4.09 12.64
CA ARG A 113 20.68 -4.18 12.25
C ARG A 113 21.40 -5.13 13.19
N ILE A 114 21.93 -6.23 12.65
CA ILE A 114 22.67 -7.25 13.41
C ILE A 114 24.17 -7.00 13.23
N GLY A 115 24.84 -6.60 14.30
CA GLY A 115 26.29 -6.42 14.35
C GLY A 115 27.01 -7.66 14.89
N GLY A 116 28.27 -7.84 14.51
CA GLY A 116 29.12 -8.93 14.99
C GLY A 116 30.52 -8.86 14.42
N ARG A 117 31.41 -9.77 14.84
CA ARG A 117 32.78 -9.85 14.34
C ARG A 117 32.89 -10.90 13.24
N GLY A 118 33.30 -10.51 12.03
CA GLY A 118 33.61 -11.46 10.95
C GLY A 118 34.89 -12.27 11.22
N GLY A 119 35.08 -13.38 10.49
CA GLY A 119 36.27 -14.23 10.61
C GLY A 119 36.34 -15.31 9.53
N HIS A 120 37.36 -16.16 9.61
CA HIS A 120 37.56 -17.27 8.68
C HIS A 120 36.51 -18.38 8.92
N GLY A 121 35.87 -18.89 7.86
CA GLY A 121 34.81 -19.90 7.97
C GLY A 121 35.24 -21.22 8.64
N GLY A 122 36.53 -21.54 8.59
CA GLY A 122 37.13 -22.68 9.30
C GLY A 122 37.43 -22.45 10.79
N SER A 123 37.18 -21.25 11.32
CA SER A 123 37.44 -20.91 12.73
C SER A 123 36.26 -20.15 13.35
N PRO A 124 35.04 -20.74 13.35
CA PRO A 124 33.82 -20.05 13.74
C PRO A 124 33.82 -19.59 15.21
N HIS A 125 34.58 -20.27 16.07
CA HIS A 125 34.73 -19.91 17.48
C HIS A 125 35.44 -18.56 17.72
N LEU A 126 36.04 -17.96 16.69
CA LEU A 126 36.68 -16.64 16.74
C LEU A 126 35.81 -15.52 16.16
N CYS A 127 34.62 -15.84 15.66
CA CYS A 127 33.73 -14.90 15.01
C CYS A 127 32.30 -14.95 15.59
N THR A 128 31.48 -14.00 15.16
CA THR A 128 30.04 -14.00 15.38
C THR A 128 29.38 -14.29 14.05
N ASP A 129 28.70 -15.43 13.96
CA ASP A 129 27.89 -15.74 12.78
C ASP A 129 26.60 -14.90 12.80
N GLN A 130 26.62 -13.74 12.13
CA GLN A 130 25.46 -12.86 12.08
C GLN A 130 24.29 -13.45 11.28
N ILE A 131 24.55 -14.39 10.37
CA ILE A 131 23.50 -15.08 9.60
C ILE A 131 22.72 -16.00 10.54
N LEU A 132 23.43 -16.76 11.39
CA LEU A 132 22.80 -17.61 12.40
C LEU A 132 21.99 -16.79 13.41
N VAL A 133 22.49 -15.62 13.82
CA VAL A 133 21.73 -14.70 14.69
C VAL A 133 20.47 -14.20 13.97
N ALA A 134 20.58 -13.78 12.70
CA ALA A 134 19.43 -13.33 11.91
C ALA A 134 18.35 -14.41 11.78
N ALA A 135 18.74 -15.67 11.58
CA ALA A 135 17.82 -16.80 11.53
C ALA A 135 17.03 -16.96 12.84
N HIS A 136 17.70 -16.86 13.99
CA HIS A 136 17.03 -16.93 15.30
C HIS A 136 16.09 -15.75 15.54
N VAL A 137 16.49 -14.54 15.14
CA VAL A 137 15.60 -13.36 15.21
C VAL A 137 14.35 -13.59 14.35
N LEU A 138 14.50 -14.09 13.13
CA LEU A 138 13.38 -14.38 12.23
C LEU A 138 12.41 -15.40 12.85
N ILE A 139 12.93 -16.48 13.44
CA ILE A 139 12.12 -17.49 14.15
C ILE A 139 11.37 -16.85 15.31
N ALA A 140 12.05 -16.03 16.13
CA ALA A 140 11.43 -15.37 17.28
C ALA A 140 10.32 -14.39 16.86
N LEU A 141 10.49 -13.66 15.75
CA LEU A 141 9.47 -12.74 15.22
C LEU A 141 8.16 -13.46 14.87
N GLN A 142 8.21 -14.71 14.37
CA GLN A 142 7.00 -15.50 14.11
C GLN A 142 6.19 -15.76 15.40
N GLY A 143 6.87 -15.81 16.55
CA GLY A 143 6.23 -15.95 17.85
C GLY A 143 5.36 -14.77 18.25
N ILE A 144 5.60 -13.56 17.73
CA ILE A 144 4.86 -12.36 18.13
C ILE A 144 3.38 -12.50 17.78
N ILE A 145 3.06 -12.80 16.53
CA ILE A 145 1.67 -12.99 16.09
C ILE A 145 1.11 -14.29 16.70
N ALA A 146 1.85 -15.39 16.57
CA ALA A 146 1.37 -16.72 16.95
C ALA A 146 1.09 -16.90 18.45
N ARG A 147 1.68 -16.05 19.32
CA ARG A 147 1.57 -16.20 20.78
C ARG A 147 0.88 -15.03 21.48
N ASN A 148 0.92 -13.82 20.91
CA ASN A 148 0.35 -12.64 21.58
C ASN A 148 -1.05 -12.26 21.07
N ILE A 149 -1.51 -12.84 19.96
CA ILE A 149 -2.86 -12.60 19.44
C ILE A 149 -3.70 -13.86 19.66
N PRO A 150 -4.85 -13.78 20.36
CA PRO A 150 -5.76 -14.91 20.48
C PRO A 150 -6.14 -15.41 19.08
N ALA A 151 -6.12 -16.74 18.88
CA ALA A 151 -6.40 -17.33 17.57
C ALA A 151 -7.76 -16.88 17.00
N LEU A 152 -8.77 -16.67 17.86
CA LEU A 152 -10.10 -16.20 17.48
C LEU A 152 -10.20 -14.69 17.15
N ARG A 153 -9.12 -13.92 17.35
CA ARG A 153 -9.01 -12.50 16.96
C ARG A 153 -8.14 -12.26 15.73
N ALA A 154 -7.40 -13.26 15.27
CA ALA A 154 -6.42 -13.11 14.19
C ALA A 154 -7.02 -13.13 12.77
N CYS A 155 -8.34 -13.22 12.62
CA CYS A 155 -9.00 -13.11 11.33
C CYS A 155 -9.25 -11.64 10.99
N LEU A 156 -8.57 -11.15 9.95
CA LEU A 156 -9.02 -10.01 9.13
C LEU A 156 -10.17 -10.46 8.23
#